data_AF-A0A0G0WI67-F1
#
_entry.id   AF-A0A0G0WI67-F1
#
_cell.length_a   1.000
_cell.length_b   1.000
_cell.length_c   1.000
_cell.angle_alpha   90.00
_cell.angle_beta   90.00
_cell.angle_gamma   90.00
#
_symmetry.space_group_name_H-M   'P 1'
#
loop_
_entity.id
_entity.type
_entity.pdbx_description
1 polymer ?
#
loop_
_entity_poly.entity_id
_entity_poly.type
_entity_poly.pdbx_seq_one_letter_code
_entity_poly.pdbx_strand_id
1 'polypeptide(L)' 'MLDFLKNISPTELIIIVVILVVLFGSKIIVGVAKTGGETFKEIKKVKKVFTEMVKDDDKPGKK' A
#
# COMPACT_ATOMS: atom_id res chain seq x y z
N MET A 1 -3.43 19.06 -6.10
CA MET A 1 -3.63 19.14 -4.62
C MET A 1 -2.47 18.55 -3.82
N LEU A 2 -1.75 17.52 -4.31
CA LEU A 2 -0.52 17.03 -3.67
C LEU A 2 0.76 17.66 -4.26
N ASP A 3 0.62 18.74 -5.02
CA ASP A 3 1.75 19.42 -5.69
C ASP A 3 2.75 20.04 -4.70
N PHE A 4 2.33 20.25 -3.44
CA PHE A 4 3.23 20.65 -2.36
C PHE A 4 4.24 19.53 -2.03
N LEU A 5 3.89 18.24 -2.17
CA LEU A 5 4.80 17.13 -1.92
C LEU A 5 5.87 16.97 -3.01
N LYS A 6 5.64 17.52 -4.22
CA LYS A 6 6.61 17.46 -5.32
C LYS A 6 7.78 18.43 -5.17
N ASN A 7 7.59 19.50 -4.39
CA ASN A 7 8.61 20.51 -4.12
C ASN A 7 9.28 20.34 -2.75
N ILE A 8 8.90 19.28 -2.02
CA ILE A 8 9.44 18.95 -0.69
C ILE A 8 10.73 18.14 -0.90
N SER A 9 11.82 18.64 -0.37
CA SER A 9 13.10 17.95 -0.34
C SER A 9 13.02 16.71 0.56
N PRO A 10 13.83 15.67 0.33
CA PRO A 10 13.84 14.46 1.18
C PRO A 10 14.03 14.77 2.68
N THR A 11 14.81 15.81 3.00
CA THR A 11 15.03 16.31 4.36
C THR A 11 13.73 16.84 5.00
N GLU A 12 12.95 17.63 4.27
CA GLU A 12 11.69 18.20 4.74
C GLU A 12 10.63 17.11 4.94
N LEU A 13 10.63 16.10 4.07
CA LEU A 13 9.76 14.93 4.21
C LEU A 13 10.06 14.15 5.51
N ILE A 14 11.33 13.98 5.86
CA ILE A 14 11.74 13.34 7.12
C ILE A 14 11.21 14.16 8.31
N ILE A 15 11.34 15.49 8.28
CA ILE A 15 10.84 16.36 9.35
C ILE A 15 9.33 16.22 9.52
N ILE A 16 8.57 16.20 8.42
CA ILE A 16 7.11 15.99 8.46
C ILE A 16 6.78 14.63 9.10
N VAL A 17 7.48 13.56 8.70
CA VAL A 17 7.28 12.24 9.29
C VAL A 17 7.57 12.24 10.79
N VAL A 18 8.65 12.91 11.23
CA VAL A 18 8.97 13.05 12.66
C VAL A 18 7.87 13.78 13.41
N ILE A 19 7.35 14.89 12.88
CA ILE A 19 6.23 15.62 13.49
C ILE A 19 5.00 14.73 13.62
N LEU A 20 4.64 13.98 12.57
CA LEU A 20 3.51 13.05 12.60
C LEU A 20 3.70 11.95 13.65
N VAL A 21 4.91 11.40 13.77
CA VAL A 21 5.25 10.40 14.80
C VAL A 21 5.14 10.98 16.21
N VAL A 22 5.53 12.24 16.41
CA VAL A 22 5.42 12.93 17.71
C VAL A 22 3.96 13.21 18.06
N LEU A 23 3.15 13.68 17.10
CA LEU A 23 1.74 14.04 17.34
C LEU A 23 0.84 12.84 17.58
N PHE A 24 0.97 11.81 16.75
CA PHE A 24 0.08 10.63 16.79
C PHE A 24 0.68 9.48 17.60
N GLY A 25 1.98 9.53 17.90
CA GLY A 25 2.70 8.44 18.54
C GLY A 25 2.93 7.27 17.58
N SER A 26 3.96 6.48 17.87
CA SER A 26 4.29 5.28 17.09
C SER A 26 3.20 4.20 17.15
N LYS A 27 2.44 4.13 18.24
CA LYS A 27 1.40 3.09 18.44
C LYS A 27 0.26 3.19 17.43
N ILE A 28 -0.24 4.40 17.17
CA ILE A 28 -1.36 4.61 16.24
C ILE A 28 -0.90 4.31 14.81
N ILE A 29 0.28 4.81 14.42
CA ILE A 29 0.87 4.57 13.10
C ILE A 29 1.06 3.06 12.86
N VAL A 30 1.60 2.33 13.84
CA VAL A 30 1.77 0.87 13.73
C VAL A 30 0.43 0.14 13.62
N GLY A 31 -0.59 0.57 14.38
CA GLY A 31 -1.94 0.00 14.28
C GLY A 31 -2.52 0.16 12.87
N VAL A 32 -2.52 1.39 12.34
CA VAL A 32 -3.02 1.70 10.99
C VAL A 32 -2.21 0.97 9.92
N ALA A 33 -0.89 0.93 10.04
CA ALA A 33 -0.02 0.23 9.10
C ALA A 33 -0.25 -1.28 9.10
N LYS A 34 -0.49 -1.90 10.26
CA LYS A 34 -0.84 -3.32 10.36
C LYS A 34 -2.15 -3.62 9.67
N THR A 35 -3.22 -2.92 10.03
CA THR A 35 -4.56 -3.15 9.45
C THR A 35 -4.57 -2.86 7.95
N GLY A 36 -3.94 -1.76 7.52
CA GLY A 36 -3.81 -1.42 6.10
C GLY A 36 -2.95 -2.42 5.33
N GLY A 37 -1.86 -2.91 5.93
CA GLY A 37 -0.98 -3.92 5.34
C GLY A 37 -1.63 -5.30 5.20
N GLU A 38 -2.43 -5.71 6.18
CA GLU A 38 -3.24 -6.93 6.11
C GLU A 38 -4.32 -6.83 5.02
N THR A 39 -5.04 -5.72 4.97
CA THR A 39 -6.03 -5.43 3.92
C THR A 39 -5.38 -5.47 2.52
N PHE A 40 -4.22 -4.82 2.37
CA PHE A 40 -3.48 -4.85 1.10
C PHE A 40 -3.02 -6.25 0.70
N LYS A 41 -2.58 -7.07 1.67
CA LYS A 41 -2.21 -8.48 1.43
C LYS A 41 -3.41 -9.30 0.94
N GLU A 42 -4.57 -9.14 1.55
CA GLU A 42 -5.79 -9.84 1.13
C GLU A 42 -6.24 -9.41 -0.27
N ILE A 43 -6.30 -8.11 -0.53
CA ILE A 43 -6.60 -7.57 -1.87
C ILE A 43 -5.63 -8.15 -2.92
N LYS A 44 -4.33 -8.21 -2.59
CA LYS A 44 -3.32 -8.79 -3.48
C LYS A 44 -3.56 -10.28 -3.75
N LYS A 45 -3.94 -11.07 -2.73
CA LYS A 45 -4.28 -12.50 -2.89
C LYS A 45 -5.50 -12.67 -3.79
N VAL A 46 -6.59 -11.95 -3.52
CA VAL A 46 -7.80 -12.00 -4.34
C VAL A 46 -7.49 -11.62 -5.77
N LYS A 47 -6.77 -10.52 -5.99
CA LYS A 47 -6.34 -10.10 -7.33
C LYS A 47 -5.53 -11.18 -8.05
N LYS A 48 -4.62 -11.87 -7.33
CA LYS A 48 -3.81 -12.95 -7.90
C LYS A 48 -4.69 -14.13 -8.33
N VAL A 49 -5.60 -14.58 -7.46
CA VAL A 49 -6.54 -15.68 -7.75
C VAL A 49 -7.43 -15.35 -8.95
N PHE A 50 -8.02 -14.15 -8.99
CA PHE A 50 -8.81 -13.70 -10.13
C PHE A 50 -7.98 -13.65 -11.42
N THR A 51 -6.75 -13.12 -11.35
CA THR A 51 -5.86 -13.07 -12.52
C THR A 51 -5.47 -14.47 -13.01
N GLU A 52 -5.27 -15.42 -12.10
CA GLU A 52 -4.94 -16.80 -12.43
C GLU A 52 -6.13 -17.55 -13.05
N MET A 53 -7.35 -17.40 -12.51
CA MET A 53 -8.57 -17.96 -13.10
C MET A 53 -8.84 -17.40 -14.50
N VAL A 54 -8.79 -16.07 -14.66
CA VAL A 54 -9.02 -15.42 -15.96
C VAL A 54 -7.95 -15.81 -16.99
N LYS A 55 -6.71 -16.08 -16.57
CA LYS A 55 -5.64 -16.54 -17.46
C LYS A 55 -5.73 -18.01 -17.84
N ASP A 56 -6.40 -18.85 -17.06
CA ASP A 56 -6.60 -20.26 -17.40
C ASP A 56 -7.78 -20.48 -18.36
N ASP A 57 -8.78 -19.58 -18.36
CA ASP A 57 -9.87 -19.59 -19.35
C ASP A 57 -9.44 -19.11 -20.75
N ASP A 58 -8.28 -18.44 -20.88
CA ASP A 58 -7.75 -17.88 -22.14
C ASP A 58 -6.64 -18.74 -22.78
N LYS A 59 -6.47 -20.00 -22.35
CA LYS A 59 -5.62 -20.98 -23.07
C LYS A 59 -6.45 -21.78 -24.08
N PRO A 60 -6.34 -21.52 -25.39
CA PRO A 60 -6.85 -22.44 -26.39
C PRO A 60 -5.97 -23.70 -26.39
N GLY A 61 -6.59 -24.86 -26.17
CA GLY A 61 -6.06 -26.16 -26.61
C GLY A 61 -4.97 -26.80 -25.74
N LYS A 62 -5.40 -27.64 -24.79
CA LYS A 62 -4.67 -28.87 -24.43
C LYS A 62 -5.67 -29.99 -24.14
N LYS A 63 -6.17 -30.60 -25.21
CA LYS A 63 -6.71 -31.96 -25.23
C LYS A 63 -6.09 -32.66 -26.44
#